data_AF-A0A0R1W886-F1
#
_entry.id   AF-A0A0R1W886-F1
#
_cell.length_a   1.000
_cell.length_b   1.000
_cell.length_c   1.000
_cell.angle_alpha   90.00
_cell.angle_beta   90.00
_cell.angle_gamma   90.00
#
_symmetry.space_group_name_H-M   'P 1'
#
loop_
_entity.id
_entity.type
_entity.pdbx_description
1 polymer ?
#
loop_
_entity_poly.entity_id
_entity_poly.type
_entity_poly.pdbx_seq_one_letter_code
_entity_poly.pdbx_strand_id
1 'polypeptide(L)'
;MKKWIIGIIVVIIAVVGGGYWYMSTAVAKKVPGNTYLYQSVSKDKTLYVTFAQSGDEAVVNQNKDTALDASKSQTDFDNAYKTQSKDATWTYKAKGSKLTLAKDENGKVSQWQYNSILATSSKFTSHSFTYQIANAGQGTVKDKTVFEKVN
;
A
#
# COMPACT_ATOMS: atom_id res chain seq x y z
N MET A 1 18.37 15.27 43.61
CA MET A 1 17.33 14.36 43.07
C MET A 1 17.14 14.61 41.58
N LYS A 2 17.03 13.53 40.78
CA LYS A 2 16.49 13.45 39.40
C LYS A 2 17.34 13.96 38.22
N LYS A 3 18.58 13.47 38.05
CA LYS A 3 19.30 13.46 36.75
C LYS A 3 18.99 12.25 35.86
N TRP A 4 18.09 11.34 36.30
CA TRP A 4 17.73 10.11 35.57
C TRP A 4 16.52 10.24 34.63
N ILE A 5 15.82 11.38 34.60
CA ILE A 5 14.60 11.52 33.77
C ILE A 5 14.93 11.95 32.33
N ILE A 6 16.04 12.67 32.12
CA ILE A 6 16.40 13.21 30.80
C ILE A 6 16.88 12.10 29.84
N GLY A 7 17.58 11.08 30.35
CA GLY A 7 18.04 9.95 29.53
C GLY A 7 16.90 9.08 28.97
N ILE A 8 15.83 8.88 29.76
CA ILE A 8 14.67 8.07 29.36
C ILE A 8 13.84 8.78 28.27
N ILE A 9 13.66 10.10 28.36
CA ILE A 9 12.88 10.88 27.39
C ILE A 9 13.60 10.93 26.01
N VAL A 10 14.92 11.07 25.98
CA VAL A 10 15.69 11.11 24.73
C VAL A 10 15.69 9.75 24.00
N VAL A 11 15.76 8.63 24.73
CA VAL A 11 15.64 7.29 24.14
C VAL A 11 14.23 7.04 23.59
N ILE A 12 13.18 7.51 24.27
CA ILE A 12 11.80 7.40 23.77
C ILE A 12 11.61 8.23 22.48
N ILE A 13 12.13 9.47 22.42
CA ILE A 13 12.03 10.30 21.21
C ILE A 13 12.89 9.72 20.07
N ALA A 14 14.04 9.10 20.35
CA ALA A 14 14.85 8.43 19.34
C ALA A 14 14.23 7.10 18.85
N VAL A 15 13.56 6.34 19.72
CA VAL A 15 12.83 5.11 19.34
C VAL A 15 11.54 5.45 18.59
N VAL A 16 10.81 6.48 19.01
CA VAL A 16 9.60 6.95 18.33
C VAL A 16 9.95 7.64 17.02
N GLY A 17 10.95 8.53 16.99
CA GLY A 17 11.40 9.23 15.80
C GLY A 17 12.12 8.33 14.81
N GLY A 18 13.04 7.47 15.28
CA GLY A 18 13.77 6.49 14.47
C GLY A 18 12.89 5.34 13.99
N GLY A 19 11.97 4.85 14.83
CA GLY A 19 10.93 3.91 14.44
C GLY A 19 9.97 4.50 13.42
N TYR A 20 9.54 5.75 13.59
CA TYR A 20 8.72 6.47 12.61
C TYR A 20 9.46 6.65 11.28
N TRP A 21 10.74 7.04 11.30
CA TRP A 21 11.56 7.16 10.08
C TRP A 21 11.78 5.81 9.37
N TYR A 22 12.05 4.75 10.14
CA TYR A 22 12.20 3.39 9.62
C TYR A 22 10.90 2.87 9.00
N MET A 23 9.76 2.98 9.71
CA MET A 23 8.45 2.58 9.19
C MET A 23 8.04 3.39 7.96
N SER A 24 8.42 4.67 7.92
CA SER A 24 8.18 5.60 6.83
C SER A 24 9.04 5.31 5.59
N THR A 25 10.09 4.50 5.69
CA THR A 25 10.89 4.06 4.53
C THR A 25 10.75 2.56 4.25
N ALA A 26 10.12 1.81 5.16
CA ALA A 26 9.94 0.36 5.07
C ALA A 26 8.94 -0.08 3.99
N VAL A 27 8.10 0.82 3.47
CA VAL A 27 7.07 0.50 2.46
C VAL A 27 7.68 -0.20 1.25
N ALA A 28 8.79 0.32 0.73
CA ALA A 28 9.48 -0.25 -0.43
C ALA A 28 10.02 -1.67 -0.20
N LYS A 29 10.26 -2.04 1.07
CA LYS A 29 10.73 -3.39 1.45
C LYS A 29 9.60 -4.33 1.87
N LYS A 30 8.49 -3.79 2.38
CA LYS A 30 7.41 -4.58 2.99
C LYS A 30 6.21 -4.81 2.09
N VAL A 31 5.99 -3.95 1.09
CA VAL A 31 4.86 -4.08 0.17
C VAL A 31 5.04 -5.21 -0.86
N PRO A 32 6.21 -5.36 -1.54
CA PRO A 32 6.38 -6.39 -2.56
C PRO A 32 6.11 -7.81 -2.05
N GLY A 33 5.41 -8.62 -2.85
CA GLY A 33 5.12 -10.04 -2.57
C GLY A 33 4.05 -10.29 -1.51
N ASN A 34 3.29 -9.28 -1.10
CA ASN A 34 2.26 -9.41 -0.07
C ASN A 34 0.89 -9.00 -0.59
N THR A 35 -0.15 -9.60 0.00
CA THR A 35 -1.55 -9.27 -0.29
C THR A 35 -2.13 -8.45 0.84
N TYR A 36 -2.81 -7.36 0.49
CA TYR A 36 -3.41 -6.45 1.44
C TYR A 36 -4.91 -6.27 1.19
N LEU A 37 -5.68 -6.37 2.27
CA LEU A 37 -7.04 -5.88 2.34
C LEU A 37 -7.02 -4.35 2.33
N TYR A 38 -7.66 -3.78 1.33
CA TYR A 38 -8.00 -2.37 1.24
C TYR A 38 -9.49 -2.20 1.50
N GLN A 39 -9.82 -1.30 2.42
CA GLN A 39 -11.19 -0.84 2.60
C GLN A 39 -11.28 0.64 2.19
N SER A 40 -12.26 0.94 1.35
CA SER A 40 -12.60 2.31 0.97
C SER A 40 -12.92 3.16 2.21
N VAL A 41 -12.71 4.47 2.11
CA VAL A 41 -13.00 5.43 3.20
C VAL A 41 -14.48 5.37 3.60
N SER A 42 -15.38 5.18 2.64
CA SER A 42 -16.82 4.97 2.82
C SER A 42 -17.19 3.60 3.39
N LYS A 43 -16.24 2.66 3.50
CA LYS A 43 -16.40 1.27 3.99
C LYS A 43 -17.39 0.40 3.19
N ASP A 44 -17.85 0.88 2.05
CA ASP A 44 -18.79 0.19 1.15
C ASP A 44 -18.08 -0.74 0.17
N LYS A 45 -16.80 -0.49 -0.11
CA LYS A 45 -15.97 -1.32 -0.99
C LYS A 45 -14.78 -1.91 -0.26
N THR A 46 -14.58 -3.19 -0.50
CA THR A 46 -13.43 -3.98 -0.08
C THR A 46 -12.70 -4.48 -1.31
N LEU A 47 -11.39 -4.28 -1.35
CA LEU A 47 -10.49 -4.78 -2.39
C LEU A 47 -9.34 -5.53 -1.75
N TYR A 48 -8.77 -6.46 -2.49
CA TYR A 48 -7.56 -7.18 -2.14
C TYR A 48 -6.50 -6.83 -3.19
N VAL A 49 -5.37 -6.30 -2.71
CA VAL A 49 -4.27 -5.85 -3.56
C VAL A 49 -3.08 -6.75 -3.32
N THR A 50 -2.73 -7.56 -4.30
CA THR A 50 -1.53 -8.40 -4.31
C THR A 50 -0.45 -7.66 -5.09
N PHE A 51 0.68 -7.40 -4.45
CA PHE A 51 1.83 -6.74 -5.08
C PHE A 51 2.82 -7.78 -5.60
N ALA A 52 3.35 -7.57 -6.82
CA ALA A 52 4.37 -8.45 -7.37
C ALA A 52 5.57 -8.56 -6.43
N GLN A 53 6.18 -9.74 -6.34
CA GLN A 53 7.40 -9.96 -5.56
C GLN A 53 8.59 -9.20 -6.17
N SER A 54 8.61 -9.09 -7.50
CA SER A 54 9.55 -8.28 -8.27
C SER A 54 8.81 -7.55 -9.40
N GLY A 55 9.28 -6.36 -9.76
CA GLY A 55 8.60 -5.49 -10.72
C GLY A 55 7.63 -4.50 -10.07
N ASP A 56 6.87 -3.82 -10.90
CA ASP A 56 5.93 -2.75 -10.54
C ASP A 56 4.47 -3.13 -10.77
N GLU A 57 4.16 -4.42 -10.91
CA GLU A 57 2.81 -4.92 -11.21
C GLU A 57 2.00 -5.19 -9.93
N ALA A 58 0.69 -5.06 -10.03
CA ALA A 58 -0.24 -5.39 -8.96
C ALA A 58 -1.49 -6.10 -9.50
N VAL A 59 -2.06 -7.01 -8.70
CA VAL A 59 -3.38 -7.61 -8.93
C VAL A 59 -4.35 -7.02 -7.92
N VAL A 60 -5.44 -6.44 -8.38
CA VAL A 60 -6.49 -5.82 -7.56
C VAL A 60 -7.80 -6.55 -7.82
N ASN A 61 -8.32 -7.25 -6.81
CA ASN A 61 -9.53 -8.05 -6.94
C ASN A 61 -10.51 -7.82 -5.77
N GLN A 62 -11.80 -8.01 -6.00
CA GLN A 62 -12.81 -8.02 -4.94
C GLN A 62 -12.91 -9.39 -4.26
N ASN A 63 -12.52 -10.47 -4.96
CA ASN A 63 -12.49 -11.82 -4.43
C ASN A 63 -11.16 -12.06 -3.68
N LYS A 64 -11.29 -12.41 -2.39
CA LYS A 64 -10.16 -12.70 -1.51
C LYS A 64 -9.32 -13.89 -2.00
N ASP A 65 -9.98 -14.97 -2.40
CA ASP A 65 -9.33 -16.23 -2.76
C ASP A 65 -8.49 -16.05 -4.02
N THR A 66 -9.01 -15.32 -5.02
CA THR A 66 -8.25 -14.96 -6.23
C THR A 66 -6.99 -14.15 -5.90
N ALA A 67 -7.08 -13.21 -4.95
CA ALA A 67 -5.92 -12.40 -4.56
C ALA A 67 -4.89 -13.21 -3.73
N LEU A 68 -5.36 -14.12 -2.88
CA LEU A 68 -4.48 -15.01 -2.12
C LEU A 68 -3.80 -16.03 -3.04
N ASP A 69 -4.52 -16.59 -4.01
CA ASP A 69 -3.96 -17.48 -5.03
C ASP A 69 -2.83 -16.79 -5.80
N ALA A 70 -3.05 -15.54 -6.23
CA ALA A 70 -2.03 -14.73 -6.90
C ALA A 70 -0.77 -14.47 -6.04
N SER A 71 -0.84 -14.66 -4.71
CA SER A 71 0.30 -14.44 -3.80
C SER A 71 1.11 -15.70 -3.49
N LYS A 72 0.68 -16.88 -3.96
CA LYS A 72 1.33 -18.16 -3.65
C LYS A 72 2.69 -18.30 -4.33
N SER A 73 2.83 -17.80 -5.56
CA SER A 73 4.06 -17.86 -6.33
C SER A 73 4.10 -16.76 -7.40
N GLN A 74 5.28 -16.48 -7.97
CA GLN A 74 5.40 -15.57 -9.11
C GLN A 74 4.60 -16.05 -10.33
N THR A 75 4.54 -17.36 -10.58
CA THR A 75 3.75 -17.93 -11.69
C THR A 75 2.25 -17.68 -11.49
N ASP A 76 1.75 -17.86 -10.26
CA ASP A 76 0.33 -17.60 -9.94
C ASP A 76 0.00 -16.11 -10.07
N PHE A 77 0.93 -15.25 -9.61
CA PHE A 77 0.85 -13.81 -9.79
C PHE A 77 0.74 -13.43 -11.27
N ASP A 78 1.69 -13.90 -12.09
CA ASP A 78 1.78 -13.57 -13.52
C ASP A 78 0.50 -14.01 -14.26
N ASN A 79 -0.06 -15.17 -13.91
CA ASN A 79 -1.30 -15.67 -14.50
C ASN A 79 -2.50 -14.81 -14.13
N ALA A 80 -2.62 -14.42 -12.86
CA ALA A 80 -3.68 -13.53 -12.39
C ALA A 80 -3.56 -12.15 -13.03
N TYR A 81 -2.34 -11.61 -13.10
CA TYR A 81 -2.05 -10.31 -13.72
C TYR A 81 -2.34 -10.32 -15.21
N LYS A 82 -1.91 -11.34 -15.98
CA LYS A 82 -2.24 -11.51 -17.40
C LYS A 82 -3.75 -11.59 -17.64
N THR A 83 -4.48 -12.23 -16.74
CA THR A 83 -5.94 -12.33 -16.84
C THR A 83 -6.60 -10.97 -16.61
N GLN A 84 -6.22 -10.27 -15.53
CA GLN A 84 -6.71 -8.93 -15.21
C GLN A 84 -6.37 -7.90 -16.31
N SER A 85 -5.17 -8.02 -16.89
CA SER A 85 -4.66 -7.11 -17.92
C SER A 85 -5.45 -7.14 -19.24
N LYS A 86 -6.37 -8.08 -19.41
CA LYS A 86 -7.34 -8.06 -20.52
C LYS A 86 -8.33 -6.90 -20.41
N ASP A 87 -8.65 -6.48 -19.19
CA ASP A 87 -9.59 -5.40 -18.90
C ASP A 87 -8.84 -4.13 -18.45
N ALA A 88 -7.87 -4.28 -17.54
CA ALA A 88 -7.07 -3.18 -17.03
C ALA A 88 -5.74 -3.65 -16.46
N THR A 89 -4.67 -2.87 -16.66
CA THR A 89 -3.39 -3.11 -16.01
C THR A 89 -3.31 -2.30 -14.73
N TRP A 90 -2.62 -2.86 -13.73
CA TRP A 90 -2.40 -2.21 -12.45
C TRP A 90 -0.93 -2.22 -12.11
N THR A 91 -0.39 -1.05 -11.81
CA THR A 91 1.01 -0.89 -11.43
C THR A 91 1.13 -0.16 -10.11
N TYR A 92 2.25 -0.36 -9.42
CA TYR A 92 2.55 0.29 -8.17
C TYR A 92 3.99 0.77 -8.09
N LYS A 93 4.19 1.79 -7.26
CA LYS A 93 5.51 2.31 -6.93
C LYS A 93 5.59 2.65 -5.46
N ALA A 94 6.35 1.88 -4.72
CA ALA A 94 6.68 2.16 -3.33
C ALA A 94 8.04 2.87 -3.25
N LYS A 95 8.07 4.12 -2.80
CA LYS A 95 9.31 4.89 -2.63
C LYS A 95 9.25 5.78 -1.39
N GLY A 96 10.19 5.58 -0.48
CA GLY A 96 10.17 6.25 0.82
C GLY A 96 8.85 5.98 1.54
N SER A 97 8.15 7.06 1.91
CA SER A 97 6.88 7.02 2.65
C SER A 97 5.65 7.10 1.77
N LYS A 98 5.80 6.79 0.49
CA LYS A 98 4.75 6.89 -0.52
C LYS A 98 4.56 5.56 -1.23
N LEU A 99 3.30 5.26 -1.51
CA LEU A 99 2.88 4.18 -2.39
C LEU A 99 1.98 4.80 -3.44
N THR A 100 2.37 4.67 -4.70
CA THR A 100 1.50 5.02 -5.83
C THR A 100 0.92 3.74 -6.37
N LEU A 101 -0.39 3.70 -6.61
CA LEU A 101 -1.09 2.66 -7.33
C LEU A 101 -1.71 3.30 -8.56
N ALA A 102 -1.51 2.73 -9.74
CA ALA A 102 -2.09 3.21 -10.98
C ALA A 102 -2.87 2.09 -11.66
N LYS A 103 -4.00 2.45 -12.25
CA LYS A 103 -4.83 1.61 -13.11
C LYS A 103 -4.80 2.22 -14.51
N ASP A 104 -4.41 1.46 -15.51
CA ASP A 104 -4.64 1.83 -16.91
C ASP A 104 -5.75 0.94 -17.48
N GLU A 105 -6.80 1.59 -17.97
CA GLU A 105 -7.93 0.95 -18.62
C GLU A 105 -8.12 1.62 -19.99
N ASN A 106 -7.70 0.93 -21.05
CA ASN A 106 -7.78 1.44 -22.44
C ASN A 106 -7.10 2.81 -22.64
N GLY A 107 -5.91 3.01 -22.08
CA GLY A 107 -5.12 4.25 -22.17
C GLY A 107 -5.59 5.34 -21.21
N LYS A 108 -6.58 5.05 -20.35
CA LYS A 108 -7.09 5.98 -19.35
C LYS A 108 -6.49 5.65 -18.00
N VAL A 109 -5.47 6.42 -17.63
CA VAL A 109 -4.74 6.20 -16.37
C VAL A 109 -5.47 6.88 -15.21
N SER A 110 -5.79 6.09 -14.18
CA SER A 110 -6.20 6.54 -12.86
C SER A 110 -5.11 6.23 -11.84
N GLN A 111 -4.81 7.14 -10.93
CA GLN A 111 -3.72 7.01 -9.98
C GLN A 111 -4.15 7.41 -8.56
N TRP A 112 -3.66 6.66 -7.58
CA TRP A 112 -3.78 6.93 -6.16
C TRP A 112 -2.39 6.96 -5.54
N GLN A 113 -1.97 8.11 -5.01
CA GLN A 113 -0.74 8.26 -4.26
C GLN A 113 -1.05 8.38 -2.77
N TYR A 114 -0.76 7.30 -2.05
CA TYR A 114 -0.82 7.23 -0.61
C TYR A 114 0.44 7.88 -0.01
N ASN A 115 0.24 8.81 0.91
CA ASN A 115 1.28 9.64 1.51
C ASN A 115 1.47 9.31 2.99
N SER A 116 2.65 9.65 3.51
CA SER A 116 3.02 9.51 4.92
C SER A 116 2.71 8.11 5.46
N ILE A 117 3.10 7.09 4.68
CA ILE A 117 2.80 5.70 5.00
C ILE A 117 3.69 5.24 6.14
N LEU A 118 3.10 4.58 7.12
CA LEU A 118 3.80 3.81 8.14
C LEU A 118 3.54 2.33 7.91
N ALA A 119 4.59 1.55 7.63
CA ALA A 119 4.50 0.11 7.42
C ALA A 119 5.02 -0.69 8.63
N THR A 120 4.18 -1.60 9.13
CA THR A 120 4.53 -2.64 10.12
C THR A 120 4.65 -4.00 9.42
N SER A 121 4.80 -5.10 10.17
CA SER A 121 4.81 -6.46 9.59
C SER A 121 3.42 -6.94 9.14
N SER A 122 2.35 -6.46 9.77
CA SER A 122 0.98 -6.93 9.55
C SER A 122 0.10 -5.95 8.77
N LYS A 123 0.51 -4.69 8.63
CA LYS A 123 -0.25 -3.68 7.89
C LYS A 123 0.62 -2.51 7.48
N PHE A 124 0.13 -1.72 6.55
CA PHE A 124 0.60 -0.35 6.39
C PHE A 124 -0.57 0.63 6.45
N THR A 125 -0.27 1.86 6.84
CA THR A 125 -1.27 2.89 7.04
C THR A 125 -0.81 4.16 6.36
N SER A 126 -1.66 4.73 5.53
CA SER A 126 -1.47 6.06 4.94
C SER A 126 -2.29 7.09 5.71
N HIS A 127 -1.72 8.29 5.94
CA HIS A 127 -2.42 9.38 6.63
C HIS A 127 -3.19 10.30 5.68
N SER A 128 -2.91 10.22 4.39
CA SER A 128 -3.64 10.94 3.35
C SER A 128 -3.31 10.33 2.01
N PHE A 129 -4.21 10.45 1.04
CA PHE A 129 -3.89 10.09 -0.33
C PHE A 129 -4.41 11.14 -1.31
N THR A 130 -3.69 11.29 -2.41
CA THR A 130 -4.14 12.09 -3.55
C THR A 130 -4.57 11.14 -4.65
N TYR A 131 -5.67 11.46 -5.33
CA TYR A 131 -6.14 10.68 -6.46
C TYR A 131 -6.26 11.55 -7.70
N GLN A 132 -6.11 10.91 -8.85
CA GLN A 132 -6.44 11.44 -10.16
C GLN A 132 -7.14 10.30 -10.90
N ILE A 133 -8.43 10.40 -11.14
CA ILE A 133 -9.23 9.35 -11.77
C ILE A 133 -9.62 9.84 -13.15
N ALA A 134 -9.33 9.02 -14.17
CA ALA A 134 -9.71 9.34 -15.53
C ALA A 134 -11.23 9.56 -15.62
N ASN A 135 -11.63 10.72 -16.15
CA ASN A 135 -13.02 11.17 -16.28
C ASN A 135 -13.77 11.49 -14.97
N ALA A 136 -13.15 11.36 -13.78
CA ALA A 136 -13.78 11.70 -12.50
C ALA A 136 -13.03 12.79 -11.70
N GLY A 137 -11.90 13.29 -12.23
CA GLY A 137 -11.17 14.42 -11.68
C GLY A 137 -10.09 14.01 -10.66
N GLN A 138 -9.61 15.00 -9.91
CA GLN A 138 -8.51 14.84 -8.97
C GLN A 138 -8.84 15.44 -7.61
N GLY A 139 -8.23 14.92 -6.54
CA GLY A 139 -8.48 15.39 -5.19
C GLY A 139 -7.49 14.87 -4.17
N THR A 140 -7.62 15.41 -2.95
CA THR A 140 -6.86 14.97 -1.78
C THR A 140 -7.82 14.53 -0.68
N VAL A 141 -7.61 13.32 -0.17
CA VAL A 141 -8.30 12.80 0.99
C VAL A 141 -7.32 12.83 2.16
N LYS A 142 -7.71 13.50 3.24
CA LYS A 142 -6.90 13.64 4.47
C LYS A 142 -7.19 12.55 5.51
N ASP A 143 -8.01 11.57 5.12
CA ASP A 143 -8.38 10.47 5.99
C ASP A 143 -7.33 9.37 6.00
N LYS A 144 -7.23 8.73 7.15
CA LYS A 144 -6.37 7.57 7.34
C LYS A 144 -6.91 6.37 6.57
N THR A 145 -6.05 5.77 5.76
CA THR A 145 -6.34 4.53 5.04
C THR A 145 -5.47 3.41 5.59
N VAL A 146 -6.06 2.25 5.88
CA VAL A 146 -5.36 1.08 6.42
C VAL A 146 -5.36 -0.03 5.38
N PHE A 147 -4.21 -0.65 5.20
CA PHE A 147 -3.99 -1.82 4.37
C PHE A 147 -3.54 -2.97 5.25
N GLU A 148 -4.39 -3.97 5.47
CA GLU A 148 -4.10 -5.09 6.36
C GLU A 148 -3.57 -6.27 5.55
N LYS A 149 -2.41 -6.80 5.93
CA LYS A 149 -1.83 -7.97 5.26
C LYS A 149 -2.69 -9.20 5.53
N VAL A 150 -2.98 -9.98 4.50
CA VAL A 150 -3.90 -11.15 4.57
C VAL A 150 -3.26 -12.49 4.22
N ASN A 151 -1.98 -12.52 3.85
CA ASN A 151 -1.20 -13.73 3.60
C ASN A 151 -0.03 -13.91 4.58
#